data_AF-A0A7Y0N2Y9-F1
#
_entry.id   AF-A0A7Y0N2Y9-F1
#
_cell.length_a   1.000
_cell.length_b   1.000
_cell.length_c   1.000
_cell.angle_alpha   90.00
_cell.angle_beta   90.00
_cell.angle_gamma   90.00
#
_symmetry.space_group_name_H-M   'P 1'
#
loop_
_entity.id
_entity.type
_entity.pdbx_description
1 polymer ?
#
loop_
_entity_poly.entity_id
_entity_poly.type
_entity_poly.pdbx_seq_one_letter_code
_entity_poly.pdbx_strand_id
1 'polypeptide(L)'
;KSADERYYQPGEFSTFRVKVTNNGSGFAADVKVEDLISALEVETSGGAMEAAFNDWTIVTSKGDPRTNIETLPGPNSDIATNLDIAPGDTVEFAITGTVNSRAVANIINTATAEFAGATTEATATLETLPEEVWIE
;
A
#
# COMPACT_ATOMS: atom_id res chain seq x y z
N LYS A 1 -1.52 7.45 -0.82
CA LYS A 1 -1.90 6.05 -0.60
C LYS A 1 -3.42 5.95 -0.58
N SER A 2 -4.00 4.88 -1.11
CA SER A 2 -5.44 4.63 -1.11
C SER A 2 -5.71 3.13 -1.00
N ALA A 3 -6.94 2.77 -0.65
CA ALA A 3 -7.48 1.42 -0.81
C ALA A 3 -8.47 1.43 -1.99
N ASP A 4 -8.51 0.37 -2.77
CA ASP A 4 -9.44 0.26 -3.91
C ASP A 4 -10.88 0.05 -3.45
N GLU A 5 -11.03 -0.76 -2.41
CA GLU A 5 -12.27 -0.96 -1.71
C GLU A 5 -12.27 -0.17 -0.40
N ARG A 6 -13.47 0.27 0.03
CA ARG A 6 -13.64 0.79 1.39
C ARG A 6 -13.65 -0.33 2.42
N TYR A 7 -14.35 -1.42 2.11
CA TYR A 7 -14.55 -2.55 3.01
C TYR A 7 -13.87 -3.78 2.48
N TYR A 8 -13.25 -4.56 3.36
CA TYR A 8 -12.67 -5.85 3.01
C TYR A 8 -13.59 -7.02 3.42
N GLN A 9 -13.38 -8.16 2.79
CA GLN A 9 -13.97 -9.44 3.23
C GLN A 9 -12.85 -10.37 3.74
N PRO A 10 -12.93 -10.89 4.97
CA PRO A 10 -11.92 -11.80 5.50
C PRO A 10 -11.72 -13.01 4.58
N GLY A 11 -10.47 -13.33 4.24
CA GLY A 11 -10.10 -14.45 3.37
C GLY A 11 -10.14 -14.13 1.87
N GLU A 12 -10.64 -12.95 1.48
CA GLU A 12 -10.65 -12.49 0.10
C GLU A 12 -9.50 -11.51 -0.18
N PHE A 13 -9.32 -11.17 -1.45
CA PHE A 13 -8.33 -10.17 -1.85
C PHE A 13 -8.77 -8.75 -1.51
N SER A 14 -7.82 -7.89 -1.18
CA SER A 14 -8.01 -6.44 -1.12
C SER A 14 -6.76 -5.72 -1.60
N THR A 15 -6.92 -4.50 -2.13
CA THR A 15 -5.81 -3.77 -2.76
C THR A 15 -5.54 -2.42 -2.13
N PHE A 16 -4.28 -2.18 -1.76
CA PHE A 16 -3.74 -0.85 -1.47
C PHE A 16 -2.96 -0.31 -2.67
N ARG A 17 -3.00 1.01 -2.88
CA ARG A 17 -2.22 1.70 -3.91
C ARG A 17 -1.34 2.78 -3.30
N VAL A 18 -0.05 2.72 -3.60
CA VAL A 18 0.91 3.80 -3.32
C VAL A 18 1.23 4.50 -4.63
N LYS A 19 0.91 5.79 -4.73
CA LYS A 19 1.26 6.63 -5.88
C LYS A 19 2.24 7.70 -5.45
N VAL A 20 3.37 7.78 -6.16
CA VAL A 20 4.42 8.78 -5.95
C VAL A 20 4.56 9.59 -7.24
N THR A 21 4.19 10.87 -7.16
CA THR A 21 4.08 11.75 -8.33
C THR A 21 5.12 12.86 -8.26
N ASN A 22 5.87 13.06 -9.33
CA ASN A 22 6.71 14.23 -9.49
C ASN A 22 5.95 15.33 -10.23
N ASN A 23 5.43 16.31 -9.48
CA ASN A 23 4.74 17.48 -10.06
C ASN A 23 5.70 18.60 -10.49
N GLY A 24 7.01 18.40 -10.36
CA GLY A 24 8.05 19.36 -10.74
C GLY A 24 8.38 19.34 -12.24
N SER A 25 9.14 20.34 -12.69
CA SER A 25 9.64 20.45 -14.06
C SER A 25 10.99 19.75 -14.29
N GLY A 26 11.68 19.37 -13.21
CA GLY A 26 12.94 18.60 -13.23
C GLY A 26 12.74 17.17 -12.73
N PHE A 27 13.77 16.34 -12.86
CA PHE A 27 13.75 15.00 -12.25
C PHE A 27 13.70 15.10 -10.73
N ALA A 28 12.84 14.31 -10.10
CA ALA A 28 12.91 14.03 -8.68
C ALA A 28 13.81 12.81 -8.51
N ALA A 29 15.10 13.05 -8.27
CA ALA A 29 16.11 12.01 -8.08
C ALA A 29 16.14 11.51 -6.64
N ASP A 30 16.52 10.26 -6.44
CA ASP A 30 16.71 9.64 -5.12
C ASP A 30 15.47 9.74 -4.20
N VAL A 31 14.26 9.62 -4.77
CA VAL A 31 13.03 9.58 -3.95
C VAL A 31 12.97 8.20 -3.26
N LYS A 32 13.21 8.17 -1.96
CA LYS A 32 13.15 6.93 -1.16
C LYS A 32 11.70 6.63 -0.79
N VAL A 33 11.21 5.43 -1.13
CA VAL A 33 9.83 5.01 -0.86
C VAL A 33 9.83 3.77 0.02
N GLU A 34 9.06 3.81 1.11
CA GLU A 34 8.92 2.69 2.05
C GLU A 34 7.45 2.37 2.34
N ASP A 35 7.12 1.08 2.39
CA ASP A 35 5.81 0.55 2.79
C ASP A 35 6.05 -0.83 3.43
N LEU A 36 5.78 -0.96 4.73
CA LEU A 36 6.04 -2.18 5.49
C LEU A 36 4.79 -3.07 5.51
N ILE A 37 4.51 -3.73 4.39
CA ILE A 37 3.34 -4.61 4.23
C ILE A 37 3.43 -5.83 5.16
N SER A 38 4.64 -6.37 5.35
CA SER A 38 4.91 -7.53 6.21
C SER A 38 4.63 -7.25 7.70
N ALA A 39 4.62 -5.98 8.10
CA ALA A 39 4.35 -5.53 9.45
C ALA A 39 2.89 -5.10 9.67
N LEU A 40 2.03 -5.22 8.66
CA LEU A 40 0.61 -4.93 8.83
C LEU A 40 -0.02 -5.97 9.71
N GLU A 41 -0.67 -5.51 10.77
CA GLU A 41 -1.42 -6.35 11.70
C GLU A 41 -2.90 -5.96 11.75
N VAL A 42 -3.73 -6.90 12.15
CA VAL A 42 -5.16 -6.73 12.36
C VAL A 42 -5.61 -7.55 13.55
N GLU A 43 -6.57 -7.02 14.31
CA GLU A 43 -7.22 -7.82 15.36
C GLU A 43 -8.02 -8.95 14.72
N THR A 44 -7.84 -10.16 15.23
CA THR A 44 -8.58 -11.33 14.79
C THR A 44 -9.73 -11.66 15.73
N SER A 45 -10.68 -12.49 15.28
CA SER A 45 -11.77 -13.01 16.12
C SER A 45 -11.30 -13.80 17.36
N GLY A 46 -10.00 -14.09 17.48
CA GLY A 46 -9.38 -14.64 18.69
C GLY A 46 -8.96 -13.60 19.72
N GLY A 47 -9.08 -12.30 19.42
CA GLY A 47 -8.68 -11.18 20.27
C GLY A 47 -7.18 -10.86 20.24
N ALA A 48 -6.42 -11.41 19.29
CA ALA A 48 -4.99 -11.16 19.12
C ALA A 48 -4.72 -10.32 17.87
N MET A 49 -3.62 -9.57 17.86
CA MET A 49 -3.08 -8.97 16.64
C MET A 49 -2.30 -10.02 15.87
N GLU A 50 -2.63 -10.20 14.60
CA GLU A 50 -1.95 -11.11 13.68
C GLU A 50 -1.69 -10.38 12.35
N ALA A 51 -0.86 -10.97 11.48
CA ALA A 51 -0.62 -10.41 10.15
C ALA A 51 -1.94 -10.16 9.40
N ALA A 52 -2.08 -8.96 8.82
CA ALA A 52 -3.29 -8.52 8.14
C ALA A 52 -3.48 -9.20 6.78
N PHE A 53 -2.38 -9.50 6.09
CA PHE A 53 -2.36 -10.28 4.85
C PHE A 53 -1.60 -11.60 5.05
N ASN A 54 -2.13 -12.69 4.49
CA ASN A 54 -1.45 -14.00 4.48
C ASN A 54 -0.34 -14.04 3.41
N ASP A 55 -0.60 -13.39 2.29
CA ASP A 55 0.27 -13.27 1.12
C ASP A 55 -0.13 -12.01 0.34
N TRP A 56 0.80 -11.47 -0.46
CA TRP A 56 0.52 -10.36 -1.36
C TRP A 56 1.44 -10.35 -2.58
N THR A 57 0.95 -9.67 -3.61
CA THR A 57 1.71 -9.35 -4.82
C THR A 57 1.80 -7.84 -4.98
N ILE A 58 2.86 -7.39 -5.66
CA ILE A 58 3.06 -5.97 -5.96
C ILE A 58 3.20 -5.83 -7.47
N VAL A 59 2.32 -5.03 -8.06
CA VAL A 59 2.40 -4.63 -9.46
C VAL A 59 2.83 -3.17 -9.52
N THR A 60 3.99 -2.93 -10.12
CA THR A 60 4.54 -1.58 -10.31
C THR A 60 4.27 -1.08 -11.72
N SER A 61 3.81 0.17 -11.83
CA SER A 61 3.65 0.85 -13.12
C SER A 61 4.23 2.28 -13.08
N LYS A 62 4.66 2.76 -14.25
CA LYS A 62 5.19 4.10 -14.50
C LYS A 62 4.73 4.58 -15.88
N GLY A 63 4.54 5.88 -16.06
CA GLY A 63 4.08 6.44 -17.33
C GLY A 63 5.21 6.84 -18.28
N ASP A 64 6.35 7.27 -17.75
CA ASP A 64 7.48 7.75 -18.54
C ASP A 64 8.64 6.72 -18.54
N PRO A 65 9.19 6.34 -19.71
CA PRO A 65 10.32 5.41 -19.76
C PRO A 65 11.60 5.94 -19.11
N ARG A 66 11.73 7.27 -18.94
CA ARG A 66 12.86 7.93 -18.27
C ARG A 66 12.77 7.84 -16.75
N THR A 67 11.60 7.53 -16.20
CA THR A 67 11.47 7.25 -14.77
C THR A 67 12.16 5.93 -14.44
N ASN A 68 13.07 5.93 -13.47
CA ASN A 68 13.80 4.73 -13.04
C ASN A 68 13.32 4.27 -11.66
N ILE A 69 13.34 2.95 -11.47
CA ILE A 69 12.99 2.28 -10.21
C ILE A 69 14.18 1.39 -9.90
N GLU A 70 14.92 1.69 -8.84
CA GLU A 70 16.19 1.01 -8.57
C GLU A 70 15.98 -0.49 -8.31
N THR A 71 15.02 -0.83 -7.45
CA THR A 71 14.65 -2.21 -7.15
C THR A 71 13.15 -2.39 -7.27
N LEU A 72 12.72 -3.34 -8.09
CA LEU A 72 11.31 -3.73 -8.15
C LEU A 72 11.01 -4.64 -6.96
N PRO A 73 10.05 -4.28 -6.09
CA PRO A 73 9.63 -5.15 -5.00
C PRO A 73 8.99 -6.42 -5.55
N GLY A 74 9.25 -7.54 -4.90
CA GLY A 74 8.74 -8.86 -5.26
C GLY A 74 7.41 -9.19 -4.59
N PRO A 75 6.85 -10.38 -4.85
CA PRO A 75 5.75 -10.89 -4.05
C PRO A 75 6.19 -11.13 -2.60
N ASN A 76 5.28 -10.90 -1.65
CA ASN A 76 5.50 -11.06 -0.21
C ASN A 76 6.70 -10.27 0.35
N SER A 77 7.10 -9.17 -0.32
CA SER A 77 8.13 -8.26 0.17
C SER A 77 7.54 -6.92 0.56
N ASP A 78 8.25 -6.18 1.39
CA ASP A 78 7.98 -4.77 1.61
C ASP A 78 8.36 -3.94 0.38
N ILE A 79 7.84 -2.71 0.29
CA ILE A 79 8.36 -1.72 -0.64
C ILE A 79 9.50 -1.00 0.10
N ALA A 80 10.70 -1.08 -0.45
CA ALA A 80 11.87 -0.32 -0.02
C ALA A 80 12.75 -0.10 -1.25
N THR A 81 12.55 1.03 -1.93
CA THR A 81 13.27 1.35 -3.17
C THR A 81 13.47 2.84 -3.32
N ASN A 82 14.47 3.23 -4.11
CA ASN A 82 14.64 4.58 -4.60
C ASN A 82 14.06 4.71 -6.02
N LEU A 83 13.56 5.91 -6.32
CA LEU A 83 12.99 6.27 -7.61
C LEU A 83 13.69 7.53 -8.16
N ASP A 84 13.97 7.52 -9.46
CA ASP A 84 14.25 8.75 -10.21
C ASP A 84 13.05 9.04 -11.10
N ILE A 85 12.22 10.00 -10.72
CA ILE A 85 10.91 10.21 -11.37
C ILE A 85 11.03 11.36 -12.39
N ALA A 86 10.69 11.08 -13.64
CA ALA A 86 10.67 12.10 -14.69
C ALA A 86 9.66 13.23 -14.38
N PRO A 87 9.84 14.44 -14.93
CA PRO A 87 8.90 15.54 -14.74
C PRO A 87 7.47 15.16 -15.14
N GLY A 88 6.52 15.34 -14.23
CA GLY A 88 5.10 15.06 -14.46
C GLY A 88 4.70 13.58 -14.38
N ASP A 89 5.64 12.66 -14.14
CA ASP A 89 5.33 11.23 -14.10
C ASP A 89 4.87 10.78 -12.69
N THR A 90 4.23 9.61 -12.66
CA THR A 90 3.80 8.93 -11.43
C THR A 90 4.24 7.48 -11.47
N VAL A 91 4.89 7.05 -10.39
CA VAL A 91 5.10 5.62 -10.10
C VAL A 91 3.97 5.15 -9.20
N GLU A 92 3.37 4.02 -9.55
CA GLU A 92 2.31 3.38 -8.77
C GLU A 92 2.70 1.96 -8.40
N PHE A 93 2.53 1.63 -7.11
CA PHE A 93 2.60 0.28 -6.56
C PHE A 93 1.20 -0.16 -6.15
N ALA A 94 0.66 -1.16 -6.84
CA ALA A 94 -0.59 -1.83 -6.48
C ALA A 94 -0.26 -3.09 -5.67
N ILE A 95 -0.64 -3.08 -4.39
CA ILE A 95 -0.40 -4.15 -3.42
C ILE A 95 -1.71 -4.91 -3.25
N THR A 96 -1.81 -6.11 -3.80
CA THR A 96 -3.00 -6.96 -3.67
C THR A 96 -2.66 -8.15 -2.78
N GLY A 97 -3.32 -8.24 -1.64
CA GLY A 97 -3.08 -9.28 -0.64
C GLY A 97 -4.34 -10.04 -0.25
N THR A 98 -4.14 -11.29 0.18
CA THR A 98 -5.20 -12.13 0.75
C THR A 98 -5.40 -11.72 2.21
N VAL A 99 -6.56 -11.15 2.55
CA VAL A 99 -6.86 -10.71 3.92
C VAL A 99 -6.91 -11.90 4.86
N ASN A 100 -6.34 -11.76 6.06
CA ASN A 100 -6.46 -12.76 7.11
C ASN A 100 -7.93 -13.12 7.32
N SER A 101 -8.25 -14.42 7.21
CA SER A 101 -9.63 -14.91 7.25
C SER A 101 -10.32 -14.72 8.60
N ARG A 102 -9.56 -14.33 9.62
CA ARG A 102 -10.07 -14.06 10.97
C ARG A 102 -10.09 -12.56 11.30
N ALA A 103 -9.72 -11.68 10.37
CA ALA A 103 -9.64 -10.24 10.60
C ALA A 103 -11.02 -9.65 10.95
N VAL A 104 -11.12 -8.92 12.07
CA VAL A 104 -12.37 -8.31 12.55
C VAL A 104 -12.23 -6.82 12.89
N ALA A 105 -11.11 -6.19 12.54
CA ALA A 105 -10.86 -4.77 12.74
C ALA A 105 -10.30 -4.11 11.48
N ASN A 106 -10.29 -2.78 11.46
CA ASN A 106 -9.76 -2.01 10.34
C ASN A 106 -8.28 -2.33 10.10
N ILE A 107 -7.91 -2.55 8.84
CA ILE A 107 -6.51 -2.71 8.42
C ILE A 107 -6.00 -1.34 7.97
N ILE A 108 -5.04 -0.80 8.70
CA ILE A 108 -4.48 0.53 8.44
C ILE A 108 -3.08 0.36 7.88
N ASN A 109 -2.83 0.93 6.69
CA ASN A 109 -1.56 0.82 6.02
C ASN A 109 -1.00 2.21 5.70
N THR A 110 0.26 2.46 6.07
CA THR A 110 0.95 3.75 5.89
C THR A 110 2.20 3.54 5.04
N ALA A 111 2.35 4.34 3.99
CA ALA A 111 3.59 4.39 3.19
C ALA A 111 4.26 5.75 3.38
N THR A 112 5.57 5.79 3.24
CA THR A 112 6.38 7.00 3.32
C THR A 112 7.13 7.24 2.01
N ALA A 113 7.38 8.51 1.70
CA ALA A 113 8.27 8.94 0.65
C ALA A 113 9.16 10.07 1.17
N GLU A 114 10.47 9.94 1.00
CA GLU A 114 11.44 10.97 1.34
C GLU A 114 12.06 11.54 0.07
N PHE A 115 12.09 12.87 -0.03
CA PHE A 115 12.73 13.58 -1.13
C PHE A 115 13.34 14.88 -0.61
N ALA A 116 14.59 15.16 -0.99
CA ALA A 116 15.33 16.36 -0.59
C ALA A 116 15.33 16.64 0.93
N GLY A 117 15.36 15.58 1.75
CA GLY A 117 15.36 15.66 3.22
C GLY A 117 13.99 15.92 3.86
N ALA A 118 12.91 15.94 3.07
CA ALA A 118 11.54 16.01 3.58
C ALA A 118 10.85 14.66 3.44
N THR A 119 10.25 14.17 4.53
CA THR A 119 9.44 12.95 4.56
C THR A 119 7.96 13.30 4.45
N THR A 120 7.26 12.60 3.57
CA THR A 120 5.81 12.63 3.44
C THR A 120 5.26 11.26 3.76
N GLU A 121 4.15 11.19 4.47
CA GLU A 121 3.45 9.95 4.77
C GLU A 121 2.05 9.98 4.15
N ALA A 122 1.55 8.81 3.78
CA ALA A 122 0.18 8.65 3.35
C ALA A 122 -0.39 7.34 3.89
N THR A 123 -1.56 7.43 4.51
CA THR A 123 -2.26 6.30 5.13
C THR A 123 -3.55 5.99 4.36
N ALA A 124 -3.88 4.71 4.28
CA ALA A 124 -5.17 4.23 3.80
C ALA A 124 -5.72 3.16 4.76
N THR A 125 -7.04 3.02 4.78
CA THR A 125 -7.73 2.08 5.67
C THR A 125 -8.65 1.19 4.85
N LEU A 126 -8.56 -0.12 5.08
CA LEU A 126 -9.61 -1.07 4.74
C LEU A 126 -10.48 -1.29 5.97
N GLU A 127 -11.75 -0.93 5.87
CA GLU A 127 -12.71 -1.04 6.96
C GLU A 127 -13.32 -2.45 7.02
N THR A 128 -13.66 -2.92 8.22
CA THR A 128 -14.51 -4.11 8.36
C THR A 128 -15.90 -3.83 7.83
N LEU A 129 -16.57 -4.83 7.26
CA LEU A 129 -17.98 -4.71 6.92
C LEU A 129 -18.79 -4.31 8.17
N PRO A 130 -19.68 -3.30 8.07
CA PRO A 130 -20.57 -2.95 9.17
C PRO A 130 -21.51 -4.11 9.47
N GLU A 131 -21.87 -4.29 10.75
CA GLU A 131 -22.92 -5.22 11.13
C GLU A 131 -24.26 -4.76 10.52
N GLU A 132 -24.90 -5.61 9.72
CA GLU A 132 -26.26 -5.37 9.24
C GLU A 132 -27.27 -6.08 10.16
N VAL A 133 -28.11 -5.30 10.85
CA VAL A 133 -29.24 -5.81 11.63
C VAL A 133 -30.53 -5.51 10.88
N TRP A 134 -31.27 -6.55 10.51
CA TRP A 134 -32.60 -6.44 9.91
C TRP A 134 -33.67 -6.76 10.95
N ILE A 135 -34.77 -6.00 10.95
CA ILE A 135 -36.00 -6.34 11.68
C ILE A 135 -37.06 -6.67 10.62
N GLU A 136 -37.71 -7.83 10.74
CA GLU A 136 -38.93 -8.18 10.01
C GLU A 136 -40.18 -7.60 10.68
#